data_AF-A0A1F7NUT9-F1
#
_entry.id   AF-A0A1F7NUT9-F1
#
_cell.length_a   1.000
_cell.length_b   1.000
_cell.length_c   1.000
_cell.angle_alpha   90.00
_cell.angle_beta   90.00
_cell.angle_gamma   90.00
#
_symmetry.space_group_name_H-M   'P 1'
#
loop_
_entity.id
_entity.type
_entity.pdbx_description
1 polymer ?
#
loop_
_entity_poly.entity_id
_entity_poly.type
_entity_poly.pdbx_seq_one_letter_code
_entity_poly.pdbx_strand_id
1 'polypeptide(L)' 'MHTSRPGIVERLGVARIGHVPVSVERTPPTLGRDTVEVLREVGYDDADIKALEAKGVTTPAFLDEE' A
#
# COMPACT_ATOMS: atom_id res chain seq x y z
N MET A 1 -18.44 5.84 -7.71
CA MET A 1 -17.18 5.46 -7.06
C MET A 1 -17.05 3.95 -7.11
N HIS A 2 -15.93 3.42 -7.61
CA HIS A 2 -15.68 1.98 -7.74
C HIS A 2 -14.86 1.53 -6.53
N THR A 3 -15.48 0.91 -5.53
CA THR A 3 -14.73 0.21 -4.48
C THR A 3 -14.25 -1.11 -5.08
N SER A 4 -12.95 -1.23 -5.35
CA SER A 4 -12.40 -2.52 -5.80
C SER A 4 -12.28 -3.41 -4.57
N ARG A 5 -13.35 -4.17 -4.28
CA ARG A 5 -13.23 -5.34 -3.39
C ARG A 5 -12.14 -6.24 -3.97
N PRO A 6 -11.20 -6.75 -3.16
CA PRO A 6 -10.20 -7.69 -3.65
C PRO A 6 -10.93 -8.90 -4.23
N GLY A 7 -10.94 -9.00 -5.55
CA GLY A 7 -11.50 -10.10 -6.31
C GLY A 7 -10.44 -11.13 -6.65
N ILE A 8 -10.88 -12.32 -7.06
CA ILE A 8 -9.99 -13.28 -7.70
C ILE A 8 -9.55 -12.67 -9.04
N VAL A 9 -8.25 -12.54 -9.23
CA VAL A 9 -7.67 -12.05 -10.49
C VAL A 9 -6.77 -13.12 -11.09
N GLU A 10 -6.99 -13.43 -12.36
CA GLU A 10 -6.01 -14.16 -13.16
C GLU A 10 -4.87 -13.21 -13.52
N ARG A 11 -3.64 -13.72 -13.41
CA ARG A 11 -2.43 -12.94 -13.59
C ARG A 11 -1.40 -13.78 -14.32
N LEU A 12 -0.60 -13.13 -15.17
CA LEU A 12 0.50 -13.83 -15.83
C LEU A 12 1.46 -14.36 -14.77
N GLY A 13 1.94 -15.59 -14.98
CA GLY A 13 2.84 -16.24 -14.03
C GLY A 13 4.14 -15.47 -13.81
N VAL A 14 4.76 -15.71 -12.66
CA VAL A 14 6.08 -15.14 -12.32
C VAL A 14 7.20 -15.84 -13.09
N ALA A 15 8.20 -15.06 -13.49
CA ALA A 15 9.42 -15.59 -14.08
C ALA A 15 10.22 -16.39 -13.03
N ARG A 16 10.97 -17.40 -13.48
CA ARG A 16 11.99 -18.06 -12.64
C ARG A 16 13.29 -17.28 -12.71
N ILE A 17 13.86 -16.94 -11.56
CA ILE A 17 15.20 -16.36 -11.46
C ILE A 17 16.16 -17.48 -11.03
N GLY A 18 16.77 -18.15 -12.01
CA GLY A 18 17.63 -19.32 -11.76
C GLY A 18 16.88 -20.44 -11.02
N HIS A 19 17.37 -20.79 -9.83
CA HIS A 19 16.79 -21.82 -8.95
C HIS A 19 15.85 -21.24 -7.87
N VAL A 20 15.68 -19.92 -7.80
CA VAL A 20 14.88 -19.27 -6.76
C VAL A 20 13.43 -19.19 -7.22
N PRO A 21 12.48 -19.86 -6.53
CA PRO A 21 11.07 -19.68 -6.81
C PRO A 21 10.65 -18.26 -6.40
N VAL A 22 10.01 -17.54 -7.31
CA VAL A 22 9.37 -16.26 -7.01
C VAL A 22 7.90 -16.55 -6.64
N SER A 23 7.38 -15.89 -5.60
CA SER A 23 5.97 -15.99 -5.18
C SER A 23 5.31 -14.60 -5.21
N VAL A 24 4.02 -14.56 -5.57
CA VAL A 24 3.19 -13.35 -5.41
C VAL A 24 2.26 -13.59 -4.23
N GLU A 25 2.65 -13.05 -3.07
CA GLU A 25 2.02 -13.37 -1.78
C GLU A 25 0.94 -12.37 -1.37
N ARG A 26 0.97 -11.16 -1.94
CA ARG A 26 0.08 -10.07 -1.55
C ARG A 26 -0.70 -9.56 -2.76
N THR A 27 -1.91 -9.09 -2.49
CA THR A 27 -2.67 -8.30 -3.45
C THR A 27 -1.98 -6.96 -3.68
N PRO A 28 -2.22 -6.30 -4.83
CA PRO A 28 -1.77 -4.93 -5.03
C PRO A 28 -2.25 -4.04 -3.88
N PRO A 29 -1.38 -3.16 -3.33
CA PRO A 29 -1.79 -2.23 -2.30
C PRO A 29 -2.78 -1.21 -2.87
N THR A 30 -3.71 -0.75 -2.04
CA THR A 30 -4.53 0.43 -2.35
C THR A 30 -3.67 1.69 -2.22
N LEU A 31 -4.09 2.79 -2.86
CA LEU A 31 -3.40 4.07 -2.69
C LEU A 31 -3.36 4.45 -1.20
N GLY A 32 -2.18 4.79 -0.73
CA GLY A 32 -1.95 5.24 0.64
C GLY A 32 -1.85 4.13 1.69
N ARG A 33 -2.04 2.85 1.33
CA ARG A 33 -2.07 1.71 2.28
C ARG A 33 -0.89 1.70 3.25
N ASP A 34 0.31 1.84 2.72
CA ASP A 34 1.56 1.66 3.46
C ASP A 34 2.26 3.00 3.76
N THR A 35 1.62 4.15 3.50
CA THR A 35 2.21 5.50 3.67
C THR A 35 2.72 5.73 5.09
N VAL A 36 1.91 5.40 6.10
CA VAL A 36 2.27 5.61 7.51
C VAL A 36 3.43 4.69 7.93
N GLU A 37 3.43 3.44 7.46
CA GLU A 37 4.49 2.48 7.75
C GLU A 37 5.84 2.98 7.21
N VAL A 38 5.88 3.37 5.94
CA VAL A 38 7.11 3.87 5.29
C VAL A 38 7.60 5.17 5.94
N LEU A 39 6.70 6.09 6.30
CA LEU A 39 7.09 7.35 6.96
C LEU A 39 7.72 7.09 8.33
N ARG A 40 7.19 6.14 9.10
CA ARG A 40 7.78 5.73 10.38
C ARG A 40 9.15 5.08 10.21
N GLU A 41 9.31 4.23 9.19
CA GLU A 41 10.60 3.57 8.90
C GLU A 41 11.72 4.57 8.61
N VAL A 42 11.40 5.70 7.96
CA VAL A 42 12.37 6.75 7.66
C VAL A 42 12.50 7.81 8.76
N GLY A 43 11.83 7.60 9.90
CA GLY A 43 12.06 8.37 11.13
C GLY A 43 11.04 9.49 11.41
N TYR A 44 9.92 9.56 10.69
CA TYR A 44 8.83 10.45 11.06
C TYR A 44 8.06 9.91 12.25
N ASP A 45 7.77 10.76 13.23
CA ASP A 45 6.88 10.42 14.32
C ASP A 45 5.40 10.63 13.95
N ASP A 46 4.50 10.18 14.82
CA ASP A 46 3.06 10.28 14.58
C ASP A 46 2.55 11.73 14.51
N ALA A 47 3.22 12.68 15.16
CA ALA A 47 2.85 14.09 15.12
C ALA A 47 3.23 14.72 13.78
N ASP A 48 4.43 14.41 13.27
CA ASP A 48 4.88 14.87 11.96
C ASP A 48 4.01 14.29 10.84
N ILE A 49 3.68 13.00 10.91
CA ILE A 49 2.81 12.33 9.92
C ILE A 49 1.43 13.02 9.87
N LYS A 50 0.81 13.27 11.03
CA LYS A 50 -0.47 14.00 11.10
C LYS A 50 -0.36 15.41 10.54
N ALA A 51 0.77 16.09 10.73
CA ALA A 51 1.00 17.41 10.16
C ALA A 51 1.11 17.35 8.61
N LEU A 52 1.66 16.28 8.04
CA LEU A 52 1.72 16.06 6.59
C LEU A 52 0.35 15.75 6.01
N GLU A 53 -0.45 14.93 6.69
CA GLU A 53 -1.84 14.64 6.33
C GLU A 53 -2.70 15.92 6.34
N ALA A 54 -2.61 16.71 7.41
CA ALA A 54 -3.35 17.97 7.53
C ALA A 54 -2.97 19.00 6.44
N LYS A 55 -1.74 18.95 5.93
CA LYS A 55 -1.27 19.78 4.82
C LYS A 55 -1.67 19.22 3.45
N GLY A 56 -2.28 18.05 3.38
CA GLY A 56 -2.63 17.36 2.13
C GLY A 56 -1.41 16.85 1.35
N VAL A 57 -0.24 16.76 1.99
CA VAL A 57 1.01 16.27 1.36
C VAL A 57 0.95 14.75 1.19
N THR A 58 0.31 14.08 2.15
CA THR A 58 0.12 12.63 2.15
C THR A 58 -1.36 12.33 2.34
N THR A 59 -1.88 11.35 1.62
CA THR A 59 -3.20 10.78 1.89
C THR A 59 -2.99 9.44 2.61
N PRO A 60 -3.64 9.20 3.76
CA PRO A 60 -3.70 7.85 4.32
C PRO A 60 -4.40 6.90 3.34
N ALA A 61 -4.37 5.60 3.63
CA ALA A 61 -5.12 4.61 2.85
C ALA A 61 -6.53 5.15 2.57
N PHE A 62 -6.97 5.13 1.30
CA PHE A 62 -8.30 5.63 0.87
C PHE A 62 -9.32 5.45 2.00
N LEU A 63 -9.77 6.57 2.58
CA LEU A 63 -10.59 6.58 3.78
C LEU A 63 -11.83 5.72 3.56
N ASP A 64 -11.92 4.60 4.29
CA ASP A 64 -13.17 3.87 4.50
C ASP A 64 -14.04 4.72 5.45
N GLU A 65 -14.78 5.68 4.87
CA GLU A 65 -15.97 6.22 5.54
C GLU A 65 -17.14 5.29 5.23
N GLU A 66 -17.78 4.76 6.29
CA GLU A 66 -18.90 3.81 6.24
C GLU A 66 -20.05 4.21 5.31
#